data_AF-A0A3M2EFW3-F1
#
_entry.id   AF-A0A3M2EFW3-F1
#
_cell.length_a   1.000
_cell.length_b   1.000
_cell.length_c   1.000
_cell.angle_alpha   90.00
_cell.angle_beta   90.00
_cell.angle_gamma   90.00
#
_symmetry.space_group_name_H-M   'P 1'
#
loop_
_entity.id
_entity.type
_entity.pdbx_description
1 polymer ?
#
loop_
_entity_poly.entity_id
_entity_poly.type
_entity_poly.pdbx_seq_one_letter_code
_entity_poly.pdbx_strand_id
1 'polypeptide(L)' 'MTREEVERLSFEESLERLTRLVEQLESGSLDLEASVAAFEEGVLLSRRCEELLEGAEQRLNILTEQDGSPAAR' A
#
# COMPACT_ATOMS: atom_id res chain seq x y z
N MET A 1 -13.58 -3.72 4.81
CA MET A 1 -13.63 -2.43 4.07
C MET A 1 -13.96 -2.68 2.62
N THR A 2 -14.46 -1.67 1.90
CA THR A 2 -14.64 -1.73 0.45
C THR A 2 -13.38 -1.27 -0.27
N ARG A 3 -13.21 -1.69 -1.53
CA ARG A 3 -12.12 -1.24 -2.41
C ARG A 3 -12.09 0.28 -2.55
N GLU A 4 -13.25 0.93 -2.70
CA GLU A 4 -13.35 2.38 -2.86
C GLU A 4 -12.85 3.17 -1.63
N GLU A 5 -13.01 2.61 -0.43
CA GLU A 5 -12.49 3.23 0.79
C GLU A 5 -10.96 3.16 0.84
N VAL A 6 -10.37 2.03 0.42
CA VAL A 6 -8.92 1.84 0.37
C VAL A 6 -8.27 2.76 -0.68
N GLU A 7 -8.90 2.92 -1.85
CA GLU A 7 -8.39 3.78 -2.93
C GLU A 7 -8.27 5.26 -2.54
N ARG A 8 -8.98 5.70 -1.48
CA ARG A 8 -8.91 7.08 -0.98
C ARG A 8 -7.82 7.32 0.06
N LEU A 9 -7.19 6.27 0.58
CA LEU A 9 -6.15 6.39 1.60
C LEU A 9 -4.85 6.97 1.03
N SER A 10 -4.13 7.71 1.87
CA SER A 10 -2.74 8.08 1.63
C SER A 10 -1.80 6.87 1.76
N PHE A 11 -0.53 7.06 1.44
CA PHE A 11 0.48 6.02 1.61
C PHE A 11 0.66 5.68 3.09
N GLU A 12 0.81 6.71 3.93
CA GLU A 12 1.00 6.56 5.37
C GLU A 12 -0.20 5.88 6.04
N GLU A 13 -1.42 6.27 5.66
CA GLU A 13 -2.65 5.65 6.17
C GLU A 13 -2.77 4.18 5.74
N SER A 14 -2.46 3.88 4.47
CA SER A 14 -2.49 2.51 3.94
C SER A 14 -1.46 1.63 4.64
N LEU A 15 -0.24 2.14 4.82
CA LEU A 15 0.87 1.44 5.46
C LEU A 15 0.60 1.19 6.94
N GLU A 16 0.18 2.21 7.69
CA GLU A 16 -0.13 2.07 9.11
C GLU A 16 -1.20 1.00 9.33
N ARG A 17 -2.23 1.02 8.49
CA ARG A 17 -3.33 0.05 8.59
C ARG A 17 -2.87 -1.36 8.22
N LEU A 18 -2.06 -1.51 7.17
CA LEU A 18 -1.49 -2.80 6.79
C LEU A 18 -0.63 -3.38 7.91
N THR A 19 0.23 -2.56 8.54
CA THR A 19 1.05 -3.00 9.68
C THR A 19 0.19 -3.51 10.83
N ARG A 20 -0.88 -2.80 11.19
CA ARG A 20 -1.81 -3.25 12.25
C ARG A 20 -2.50 -4.58 11.90
N LEU A 21 -2.86 -4.80 10.64
CA LEU A 21 -3.46 -6.07 10.21
C LEU A 21 -2.45 -7.23 10.32
N VAL A 22 -1.19 -6.99 9.95
CA VAL A 22 -0.11 -7.98 10.10
C VAL A 22 0.07 -8.33 11.57
N GLU A 23 0.18 -7.33 12.45
CA GLU A 23 0.28 -7.56 13.91
C GLU A 23 -0.89 -8.39 14.46
N GLN A 24 -2.11 -8.13 13.99
CA GLN A 24 -3.29 -8.89 14.38
C GLN A 24 -3.24 -10.34 13.89
N LEU A 25 -2.86 -10.57 12.64
CA LEU A 25 -2.71 -11.92 12.07
C LEU A 25 -1.62 -12.71 12.80
N GLU A 26 -0.47 -12.08 13.09
CA GLU A 26 0.65 -12.69 13.80
C GLU A 26 0.32 -13.02 15.26
N SER A 27 -0.59 -12.26 15.89
CA SER A 27 -1.03 -12.54 17.26
C SER A 27 -1.77 -13.88 17.41
N GLY A 28 -2.31 -14.42 16.32
CA GLY A 28 -3.10 -15.66 16.32
C GLY A 28 -4.42 -15.57 17.10
N SER A 29 -4.89 -14.35 17.41
CA SER A 29 -6.10 -14.11 18.20
C SER A 29 -7.39 -14.08 17.38
N LEU A 30 -7.29 -14.07 16.05
CA LEU A 30 -8.42 -14.05 15.13
C LEU A 30 -8.95 -15.46 14.88
N ASP A 31 -10.28 -15.59 14.79
CA ASP A 31 -10.88 -16.80 14.25
C ASP A 31 -10.65 -16.90 12.73
N LEU A 32 -11.10 -18.01 12.13
CA LEU A 32 -10.88 -18.27 10.71
C LEU A 32 -11.52 -17.20 9.81
N GLU A 33 -12.76 -16.81 10.11
CA GLU A 33 -13.51 -15.84 9.28
C GLU A 33 -12.85 -14.46 9.36
N ALA A 34 -12.49 -14.01 10.57
CA ALA A 34 -11.77 -12.77 10.78
C ALA A 34 -10.37 -12.79 10.16
N SER A 35 -9.67 -13.93 10.19
CA SER A 35 -8.35 -14.08 9.56
C SER A 35 -8.43 -13.94 8.04
N VAL A 36 -9.46 -14.51 7.41
CA VAL A 36 -9.71 -14.39 5.96
C VAL A 36 -10.03 -12.93 5.61
N ALA A 37 -10.92 -12.28 6.36
CA ALA A 37 -11.27 -10.87 6.13
C ALA A 37 -10.06 -9.94 6.30
N ALA A 38 -9.23 -10.16 7.33
CA ALA A 38 -8.00 -9.40 7.56
C ALA A 38 -6.99 -9.58 6.41
N PHE A 39 -6.87 -10.81 5.89
CA PHE A 39 -6.02 -11.08 4.74
C PHE A 39 -6.50 -10.37 3.46
N GLU A 40 -7.80 -10.44 3.15
CA GLU A 40 -8.38 -9.74 1.99
C GLU A 40 -8.17 -8.23 2.07
N GLU A 41 -8.36 -7.64 3.25
CA GLU A 41 -8.08 -6.22 3.47
C GLU A 41 -6.59 -5.89 3.31
N GLY A 42 -5.70 -6.74 3.84
CA GLY A 42 -4.25 -6.60 3.68
C GLY A 42 -3.80 -6.61 2.22
N VAL A 43 -4.39 -7.47 1.39
CA VAL A 43 -4.11 -7.51 -0.06
C VAL A 43 -4.51 -6.21 -0.75
N LEU A 44 -5.65 -5.63 -0.39
CA LEU A 44 -6.09 -4.34 -0.95
C LEU A 44 -5.14 -3.20 -0.54
N LEU A 45 -4.74 -3.16 0.73
CA LEU A 45 -3.81 -2.14 1.25
C LEU A 45 -2.42 -2.26 0.63
N SER A 46 -1.90 -3.48 0.44
CA SER A 46 -0.61 -3.70 -0.23
C SER A 46 -0.62 -3.14 -1.65
N ARG A 47 -1.66 -3.46 -2.44
CA ARG A 47 -1.82 -2.94 -3.80
C ARG A 47 -1.91 -1.42 -3.81
N ARG A 48 -2.62 -0.82 -2.85
CA ARG A 48 -2.70 0.63 -2.74
C ARG A 48 -1.34 1.28 -2.49
N CYS A 49 -0.53 0.69 -1.61
CA CYS A 49 0.84 1.15 -1.37
C CYS A 49 1.69 1.06 -2.64
N GLU A 50 1.63 -0.06 -3.37
CA GLU A 50 2.33 -0.25 -4.64
C GLU A 50 1.94 0.82 -5.67
N GLU A 51 0.64 1.02 -5.91
CA GLU A 51 0.12 2.04 -6.84
C GLU A 51 0.61 3.46 -6.51
N LEU A 52 0.63 3.81 -5.21
CA LEU A 52 1.10 5.12 -4.75
C LEU A 52 2.60 5.31 -4.95
N LEU A 53 3.39 4.26 -4.71
CA LEU A 53 4.84 4.27 -4.93
C LEU A 53 5.18 4.35 -6.42
N GLU A 54 4.51 3.55 -7.26
CA GLU A 54 4.67 3.62 -8.72
C GLU A 54 4.34 5.02 -9.25
N GLY A 55 3.23 5.62 -8.78
CA GLY A 55 2.88 7.00 -9.15
C GLY A 55 3.88 8.05 -8.66
N ALA A 56 4.58 7.81 -7.54
CA ALA A 56 5.66 8.67 -7.08
C ALA A 56 6.92 8.51 -7.95
N GLU A 57 7.30 7.28 -8.27
CA GLU A 57 8.44 6.95 -9.14
C GLU A 57 8.27 7.53 -10.55
N GLN A 58 7.09 7.37 -11.15
CA GLN A 58 6.77 7.95 -12.46
C GLN A 58 6.92 9.48 -12.46
N ARG A 59 6.47 10.15 -11.40
CA ARG A 59 6.63 11.60 -11.27
C ARG A 59 8.10 12.01 -11.16
N LEU A 60 8.92 11.24 -10.45
CA LEU A 60 10.36 11.47 -10.36
C LEU A 60 11.04 11.28 -11.73
N ASN A 61 10.70 10.21 -12.45
CA ASN A 61 11.25 9.94 -13.78
C ASN A 61 10.93 11.07 -14.78
N ILE A 62 9.68 11.54 -14.79
CA ILE A 62 9.29 12.67 -15.66
C ILE A 62 10.11 13.93 -15.32
N LEU A 63 10.32 14.21 -14.03
CA LEU A 63 11.13 15.36 -13.60
C LEU A 63 12.59 15.23 -14.05
N THR A 64 13.21 14.06 -13.90
CA THR A 64 14.61 13.83 -14.27
C THR A 64 14.83 13.85 -15.78
N GLU A 65 13.87 13.33 -16.55
CA GLU A 65 13.88 13.40 -18.03
C GLU A 65 13.72 14.83 -18.55
N GLN A 66 12.92 15.66 -17.88
CA GLN A 66 12.69 17.06 -18.26
C GLN A 66 13.87 17.98 -17.92
N ASP A 67 14.60 17.70 -16.84
CA ASP A 67 15.75 18.52 -16.40
C ASP A 67 17.06 18.16 -17.13
N GLY A 68 17.06 17.15 -18.01
CA GLY A 68 18.22 16.74 -18.81
C GLY A 68 19.38 16.18 -17.98
N SER A 69 19.15 15.80 -16.73
CA SER A 69 20.17 15.26 -15.84
C SER A 69 20.09 13.73 -15.82
N PRO A 70 21.12 13.01 -16.33
CA PRO A 70 21.13 11.56 -16.35
C PRO A 70 21.44 11.03 -14.95
N ALA A 71 20.42 10.97 -14.09
CA ALA A 71 20.55 10.34 -12.78
C ALA A 71 20.30 8.83 -12.89
N ALA A 72 21.39 8.08 -12.69
CA ALA A 72 21.46 6.64 -12.43
C ALA A 72 21.24 5.69 -13.63
N ARG A 73 22.37 5.35 -14.28
CA ARG A 73 22.60 3.98 -14.77
C ARG A 73 22.99 3.07 -13.61
#